data_AF-A0A0Q4H6X4-F1
#
_entry.id   AF-A0A0Q4H6X4-F1
#
_cell.length_a   1.000
_cell.length_b   1.000
_cell.length_c   1.000
_cell.angle_alpha   90.00
_cell.angle_beta   90.00
_cell.angle_gamma   90.00
#
_symmetry.space_group_name_H-M   'P 1'
#
loop_
_entity.id
_entity.type
_entity.pdbx_description
1 polymer ?
#
loop_
_entity_poly.entity_id
_entity_poly.type
_entity_poly.pdbx_seq_one_letter_code
_entity_poly.pdbx_strand_id
1 'polypeptide(L)'
;MRSPFFPQRACRPKQCGFSLLEALVAMLILAVGILGLVGLQTTMTRAQSTAKFRADAVSIASGMSGAMWTDVANLSRYATGSCSSYAPCKDWNTKAAALLPGGTVAATVDGASGSVNITVGWTTPGESHQYTLATTIVAKDRA
;
A
#
# COMPACT_ATOMS: atom_id res chain seq x y z
N MET A 1 -23.17 -9.85 79.92
CA MET A 1 -23.20 -10.86 78.83
C MET A 1 -22.57 -10.24 77.58
N ARG A 2 -21.31 -10.56 77.28
CA ARG A 2 -20.63 -10.23 76.01
C ARG A 2 -19.95 -11.51 75.56
N SER A 3 -20.39 -12.06 74.44
CA SER A 3 -19.75 -13.22 73.80
C SER A 3 -18.38 -12.80 73.23
N PRO A 4 -17.34 -13.64 73.35
CA PRO A 4 -16.07 -13.36 72.71
C PRO A 4 -16.18 -13.65 71.21
N PHE A 5 -15.69 -12.71 70.39
CA PHE A 5 -15.44 -12.91 68.97
C PHE A 5 -14.25 -13.87 68.83
N PHE A 6 -14.47 -15.05 68.23
CA PHE A 6 -13.39 -15.93 67.81
C PHE A 6 -12.88 -15.47 66.44
N PRO A 7 -11.62 -15.03 66.30
CA PRO A 7 -11.04 -14.76 65.00
C PRO A 7 -10.86 -16.08 64.25
N GLN A 8 -11.60 -16.28 63.17
CA GLN A 8 -11.37 -17.37 62.24
C GLN A 8 -10.01 -17.14 61.56
N ARG A 9 -9.00 -17.92 61.96
CA ARG A 9 -7.72 -17.97 61.24
C ARG A 9 -7.99 -18.57 59.86
N ALA A 10 -8.06 -17.70 58.84
CA ALA A 10 -8.03 -18.14 57.46
C ALA A 10 -6.73 -18.94 57.24
N CYS A 11 -6.86 -20.24 56.97
CA CYS A 11 -5.74 -21.10 56.64
C CYS A 11 -5.18 -20.59 55.30
N ARG A 12 -3.98 -20.00 55.33
CA ARG A 12 -3.29 -19.55 54.13
C ARG A 12 -2.96 -20.80 53.31
N PRO A 13 -3.45 -20.94 52.07
CA PRO A 13 -3.15 -22.12 51.28
C PRO A 13 -1.62 -22.25 51.18
N LYS A 14 -1.09 -23.40 51.60
CA LYS A 14 0.33 -23.71 51.46
C LYS A 14 0.62 -23.80 49.96
N GLN A 15 1.37 -22.82 49.44
CA GLN A 15 1.87 -22.83 48.07
C GLN A 15 2.77 -24.07 47.92
N CYS A 16 2.21 -25.13 47.34
CA CYS A 16 2.96 -26.31 46.96
C CYS A 16 3.69 -25.98 45.65
N GLY A 17 4.92 -26.48 45.46
CA GLY A 17 5.94 -26.05 44.49
C GLY A 17 5.62 -26.12 42.97
N PHE A 18 4.36 -26.06 42.58
CA PHE A 18 3.90 -26.06 41.18
C PHE A 18 3.96 -24.66 40.51
N SER A 19 4.13 -23.58 41.28
CA SER A 19 4.13 -22.19 40.76
C SER A 19 5.22 -21.91 39.72
N LEU A 20 6.39 -22.53 39.83
CA LEU A 20 7.49 -22.40 38.87
C LEU A 20 7.13 -23.06 37.52
N LEU A 21 6.45 -24.20 37.57
CA LEU A 21 6.01 -24.92 36.37
C LEU A 21 4.85 -24.18 35.69
N GLU A 22 3.93 -23.63 36.46
CA GLU A 22 2.84 -22.78 35.96
C GLU A 22 3.37 -21.52 35.24
N ALA A 23 4.33 -20.82 35.83
CA ALA A 23 4.96 -19.66 35.20
C ALA A 23 5.73 -20.03 33.92
N LEU A 24 6.41 -21.18 33.90
CA LEU A 24 7.16 -21.65 32.73
C LEU A 24 6.22 -22.05 31.59
N VAL A 25 5.11 -22.73 31.88
CA VAL A 25 4.07 -23.05 30.88
C VAL A 25 3.40 -21.77 30.37
N ALA A 26 3.09 -20.81 31.25
CA ALA A 26 2.54 -19.51 30.84
C ALA A 26 3.50 -18.74 29.92
N MET A 27 4.80 -18.71 30.26
CA MET A 27 5.83 -18.10 29.41
C MET A 27 5.98 -18.84 28.07
N LEU A 28 5.91 -20.18 28.07
CA LEU A 28 5.98 -20.98 26.84
C LEU A 28 4.82 -20.65 25.89
N ILE A 29 3.59 -20.66 26.40
CA ILE A 29 2.39 -20.35 25.61
C ILE A 29 2.46 -18.91 25.10
N LEU A 30 2.87 -17.96 25.96
CA LEU A 30 3.04 -16.57 25.58
C LEU A 30 4.10 -16.40 24.48
N ALA A 31 5.24 -17.08 24.58
CA ALA A 31 6.31 -17.03 23.59
C ALA A 31 5.83 -17.53 22.21
N VAL A 32 5.10 -18.65 22.17
CA VAL A 32 4.49 -19.17 20.93
C VAL A 32 3.47 -18.16 20.36
N GLY A 33 2.66 -17.53 21.22
CA GLY A 33 1.70 -16.50 20.80
C GLY A 33 2.37 -15.28 20.16
N ILE A 34 3.46 -14.78 20.73
CA ILE A 34 4.21 -13.63 20.19
C ILE A 34 4.85 -13.98 18.85
N LEU A 35 5.42 -15.18 18.70
CA LEU A 35 5.98 -15.63 17.41
C LEU A 35 4.90 -15.67 16.32
N GLY A 36 3.70 -16.15 16.66
CA GLY A 36 2.55 -16.12 15.75
C GLY A 36 2.17 -14.69 15.33
N LEU A 37 2.14 -13.76 16.28
CA LEU A 37 1.84 -12.34 16.00
C LEU A 37 2.90 -11.68 15.12
N VAL A 38 4.19 -11.96 15.37
CA VAL A 38 5.28 -11.44 14.53
C VAL A 38 5.15 -11.98 13.09
N GLY A 39 4.83 -13.27 12.93
CA GLY A 39 4.55 -13.86 11.63
C GLY A 39 3.44 -13.10 10.88
N LEU A 40 2.31 -12.84 11.54
CA LEU A 40 1.22 -12.05 10.98
C LEU A 40 1.63 -10.60 10.66
N GLN A 41 2.41 -9.97 11.54
CA GLN A 41 2.88 -8.61 11.33
C GLN A 41 3.71 -8.52 10.03
N THR A 42 4.58 -9.51 9.76
CA THR A 42 5.39 -9.50 8.53
C THR A 42 4.55 -9.60 7.26
N THR A 43 3.49 -10.42 7.25
CA THR A 43 2.62 -10.55 6.09
C THR A 43 1.79 -9.29 5.86
N MET A 44 1.29 -8.67 6.94
CA MET A 44 0.60 -7.38 6.88
C MET A 44 1.50 -6.28 6.29
N THR A 45 2.75 -6.15 6.76
CA THR A 45 3.68 -5.14 6.23
C THR A 45 3.97 -5.32 4.73
N ARG A 46 4.10 -6.57 4.27
CA ARG A 46 4.25 -6.87 2.83
C ARG A 46 3.01 -6.45 2.04
N ALA A 47 1.82 -6.83 2.51
CA ALA A 47 0.56 -6.45 1.87
C ALA A 47 0.37 -4.92 1.81
N GLN A 48 0.72 -4.21 2.88
CA GLN A 48 0.69 -2.74 2.93
C GLN A 48 1.63 -2.12 1.89
N SER A 49 2.84 -2.67 1.71
CA SER A 49 3.79 -2.18 0.70
C SER A 49 3.24 -2.33 -0.71
N THR A 50 2.68 -3.51 -1.04
CA THR A 50 2.05 -3.74 -2.35
C THR A 50 0.84 -2.82 -2.58
N ALA A 51 0.00 -2.63 -1.57
CA ALA A 51 -1.13 -1.71 -1.65
C ALA A 51 -0.67 -0.25 -1.87
N LYS A 52 0.41 0.16 -1.20
CA LYS A 52 1.01 1.48 -1.38
C LYS A 52 1.48 1.71 -2.81
N PHE A 53 2.23 0.78 -3.40
CA PHE A 53 2.68 0.94 -4.79
C PHE A 53 1.51 1.02 -5.78
N ARG A 54 0.44 0.25 -5.56
CA ARG A 54 -0.78 0.34 -6.37
C ARG A 54 -1.44 1.72 -6.21
N ALA A 55 -1.55 2.24 -5.00
CA ALA A 55 -2.12 3.55 -4.74
C ALA A 55 -1.29 4.68 -5.38
N ASP A 56 0.05 4.60 -5.28
CA ASP A 56 0.96 5.55 -5.91
C ASP A 56 0.83 5.49 -7.44
N ALA A 57 0.72 4.30 -8.05
CA ALA A 57 0.51 4.14 -9.48
C ALA A 57 -0.83 4.75 -9.97
N VAL A 58 -1.91 4.54 -9.21
CA VAL A 58 -3.22 5.16 -9.49
C VAL A 58 -3.13 6.69 -9.39
N SER A 59 -2.42 7.20 -8.38
CA SER A 59 -2.22 8.65 -8.20
C SER A 59 -1.43 9.26 -9.35
N ILE A 60 -0.38 8.58 -9.82
CA ILE A 60 0.41 9.01 -10.99
C ILE A 60 -0.45 9.02 -12.25
N ALA A 61 -1.18 7.94 -12.53
CA ALA A 61 -2.05 7.85 -13.71
C ALA A 61 -3.15 8.94 -13.71
N SER A 62 -3.80 9.14 -12.56
CA SER A 62 -4.86 10.15 -12.41
C SER A 62 -4.31 11.58 -12.46
N GLY A 63 -3.11 11.80 -11.93
CA GLY A 63 -2.44 13.09 -12.04
C GLY A 63 -2.03 13.40 -13.47
N MET A 64 -1.50 12.41 -14.20
CA MET A 64 -1.14 12.54 -15.61
C MET A 64 -2.36 12.82 -16.49
N SER A 65 -3.48 12.11 -16.26
CA SER A 65 -4.73 12.40 -16.98
C SER A 65 -5.22 13.81 -16.70
N GLY A 66 -5.17 14.28 -15.45
CA GLY A 66 -5.48 15.67 -15.09
C GLY A 66 -4.60 16.69 -15.82
N ALA A 67 -3.29 16.43 -15.93
CA ALA A 67 -2.37 17.29 -16.69
C ALA A 67 -2.72 17.34 -18.18
N MET A 68 -3.12 16.20 -18.78
CA MET A 68 -3.58 16.16 -20.17
C MET A 68 -4.87 16.96 -20.39
N TRP A 69 -5.80 16.97 -19.43
CA TRP A 69 -7.00 17.80 -19.49
C TRP A 69 -6.68 19.30 -19.51
N THR A 70 -5.68 19.74 -18.74
CA THR A 70 -5.24 21.14 -18.72
C THR A 70 -4.44 21.55 -19.97
N ASP A 71 -3.94 20.57 -20.72
CA ASP A 71 -3.03 20.74 -21.83
C ASP A 71 -3.49 19.98 -23.08
N VAL A 72 -4.81 20.02 -23.32
CA VAL A 72 -5.47 19.30 -24.41
C VAL A 72 -4.91 19.66 -25.80
N ALA A 73 -4.41 20.88 -25.97
CA ALA A 73 -3.80 21.33 -27.22
C ALA A 73 -2.53 20.54 -27.58
N ASN A 74 -1.83 19.98 -26.58
CA ASN A 74 -0.59 19.23 -26.76
C ASN A 74 -0.77 17.72 -26.47
N LEU A 75 -2.00 17.19 -26.52
CA LEU A 75 -2.32 15.81 -26.15
C LEU A 75 -1.39 14.76 -26.80
N SER A 76 -1.09 14.94 -28.09
CA SER A 76 -0.20 14.04 -28.86
C SER A 76 1.23 13.99 -28.32
N ARG A 77 1.69 15.01 -27.59
CA ARG A 77 3.03 15.06 -26.96
C ARG A 77 3.14 14.20 -25.72
N TYR A 78 2.00 13.80 -25.14
CA TYR A 78 1.97 12.84 -24.03
C TYR A 78 2.09 11.38 -24.49
N ALA A 79 1.95 11.10 -25.79
CA ALA A 79 2.18 9.76 -26.31
C ALA A 79 3.62 9.31 -26.02
N THR A 80 3.80 8.02 -25.72
CA THR A 80 5.08 7.44 -25.24
C THR A 80 6.29 7.82 -26.11
N GLY A 81 6.12 7.88 -27.44
CA GLY A 81 7.19 8.27 -28.37
C GLY A 81 7.64 9.74 -28.27
N SER A 82 6.77 10.63 -27.79
CA SER A 82 7.02 12.08 -27.69
C SER A 82 7.27 12.55 -26.25
N CYS A 83 6.90 11.72 -25.28
CA CYS A 83 6.90 12.05 -23.86
C CYS A 83 8.28 12.49 -23.32
N SER A 84 9.37 11.89 -23.82
CA SER A 84 10.74 12.22 -23.41
C SER A 84 11.16 13.65 -23.76
N SER A 85 10.57 14.21 -24.82
CA SER A 85 10.86 15.55 -25.35
C SER A 85 9.86 16.60 -24.88
N TYR A 86 8.91 16.22 -24.02
CA TYR A 86 7.91 17.10 -23.47
C TYR A 86 8.01 17.15 -21.95
N ALA A 87 8.47 18.28 -21.40
CA ALA A 87 8.77 18.42 -19.98
C ALA A 87 7.60 17.99 -19.06
N PRO A 88 6.34 18.41 -19.32
CA PRO A 88 5.21 17.97 -18.49
C PRO A 88 4.98 16.46 -18.49
N CYS A 89 5.26 15.77 -19.59
CA CYS A 89 5.15 14.31 -19.65
C CYS A 89 6.35 13.62 -19.00
N LYS A 90 7.57 14.13 -19.24
CA LYS A 90 8.81 13.64 -18.64
C LYS A 90 8.76 13.67 -17.10
N ASP A 91 8.15 14.70 -16.51
CA ASP A 91 8.00 14.84 -15.06
C ASP A 91 7.16 13.71 -14.43
N TRP A 92 6.21 13.13 -15.16
CA TRP A 92 5.48 11.96 -14.67
C TRP A 92 6.34 10.69 -14.67
N ASN A 93 7.25 10.56 -15.63
CA ASN A 93 8.20 9.45 -15.67
C ASN A 93 9.23 9.56 -14.52
N THR A 94 9.70 10.77 -14.20
CA THR A 94 10.58 11.00 -13.04
C THR A 94 9.87 10.72 -11.72
N LYS A 95 8.59 11.13 -11.59
CA LYS A 95 7.77 10.79 -10.42
C LYS A 95 7.56 9.29 -10.26
N ALA A 96 7.26 8.57 -11.35
CA ALA A 96 7.11 7.11 -11.29
C ALA A 96 8.41 6.42 -10.88
N ALA A 97 9.55 6.84 -11.43
CA ALA A 97 10.85 6.30 -11.03
C ALA A 97 11.22 6.59 -9.56
N ALA A 98 10.71 7.70 -8.99
CA ALA A 98 10.95 8.07 -7.59
C ALA A 98 10.03 7.33 -6.59
N LEU A 99 8.77 7.08 -6.98
CA LEU A 99 7.75 6.51 -6.09
C LEU A 99 7.60 5.00 -6.23
N LEU A 100 7.95 4.44 -7.38
CA LEU A 100 7.76 3.03 -7.69
C LEU A 100 9.09 2.35 -8.02
N PRO A 101 9.32 1.12 -7.53
CA PRO A 101 10.52 0.35 -7.88
C PRO A 101 10.48 -0.01 -9.37
N GLY A 102 11.47 0.46 -10.14
CA GLY A 102 11.47 0.27 -11.60
C GLY A 102 10.28 0.96 -12.31
N GLY A 103 9.76 2.04 -11.72
CA GLY A 103 8.58 2.73 -12.21
C GLY A 103 8.72 3.23 -13.65
N THR A 104 7.71 2.95 -14.47
CA THR A 104 7.60 3.42 -15.86
C THR A 104 6.22 3.99 -16.12
N VAL A 105 6.14 5.00 -16.99
CA VAL A 105 4.88 5.56 -17.47
C VAL A 105 4.87 5.55 -18.98
N ALA A 106 3.80 5.04 -19.56
CA ALA A 106 3.54 5.05 -20.99
C ALA A 106 2.12 5.55 -21.22
N ALA A 107 1.90 6.35 -22.25
CA ALA A 107 0.56 6.71 -22.69
C ALA A 107 0.42 6.52 -24.20
N THR A 108 -0.77 6.08 -24.62
CA THR A 108 -1.17 6.00 -26.02
C THR A 108 -2.34 6.93 -26.24
N VAL A 109 -2.24 7.78 -27.26
CA VAL A 109 -3.24 8.79 -27.59
C VAL A 109 -3.75 8.49 -28.99
N ASP A 110 -5.04 8.23 -29.12
CA ASP A 110 -5.73 8.12 -30.40
C ASP A 110 -6.28 9.49 -30.81
N GLY A 111 -5.66 10.10 -31.81
CA GLY A 111 -6.05 11.42 -32.32
C GLY A 111 -7.39 11.45 -33.06
N ALA A 112 -7.93 10.29 -33.48
CA ALA A 112 -9.22 10.21 -34.16
C ALA A 112 -10.40 10.22 -33.16
N SER A 113 -10.28 9.43 -32.09
CA SER A 113 -11.33 9.28 -31.07
C SER A 113 -11.12 10.16 -29.82
N GLY A 114 -9.93 10.73 -29.63
CA GLY A 114 -9.55 11.40 -28.39
C GLY A 114 -9.33 10.43 -27.22
N SER A 115 -9.26 9.13 -27.49
CA SER A 115 -9.03 8.11 -26.46
C SER A 115 -7.58 8.14 -26.00
N VAL A 116 -7.39 8.19 -24.68
CA VAL A 116 -6.09 8.18 -24.04
C VAL A 116 -6.02 7.00 -23.08
N ASN A 117 -5.01 6.16 -23.26
CA ASN A 117 -4.73 5.06 -22.37
C ASN A 117 -3.39 5.27 -21.68
N ILE A 118 -3.41 5.43 -20.37
CA ILE A 118 -2.23 5.66 -19.52
C ILE A 118 -1.91 4.36 -18.82
N THR A 119 -0.65 3.95 -18.93
CA THR A 119 -0.10 2.74 -18.36
C THR A 119 1.03 3.11 -17.41
N VAL A 120 0.91 2.69 -16.15
CA VAL A 120 1.95 2.83 -15.13
C VAL A 120 2.43 1.44 -14.73
N GLY A 121 3.71 1.15 -14.96
CA GLY A 121 4.35 -0.12 -14.64
C GLY A 121 5.32 0.01 -13.47
N TRP A 122 5.45 -1.04 -12.67
CA TRP A 122 6.49 -1.15 -11.63
C TRP A 122 6.89 -2.61 -11.41
N THR A 123 8.07 -2.84 -10.85
CA THR A 123 8.62 -4.19 -10.63
C THR A 123 8.93 -4.41 -9.17
N THR A 124 8.34 -5.44 -8.58
CA THR A 124 8.71 -5.95 -7.26
C THR A 124 9.60 -7.19 -7.43
N PRO A 125 10.38 -7.61 -6.42
CA PRO A 125 11.23 -8.79 -6.54
C PRO A 125 10.46 -10.02 -7.04
N GLY A 126 10.73 -10.44 -8.28
CA GLY A 126 10.11 -11.60 -8.92
C GLY A 126 8.79 -11.36 -9.69
N GLU A 127 8.23 -10.14 -9.70
CA GLU A 127 6.95 -9.87 -10.36
C GLU A 127 6.87 -8.45 -10.95
N SER A 128 6.45 -8.36 -12.22
CA SER A 128 6.15 -7.09 -12.88
C SER A 128 4.66 -6.79 -12.76
N HIS A 129 4.34 -5.57 -12.36
CA HIS A 129 3.00 -5.06 -12.15
C HIS A 129 2.70 -3.91 -13.11
N GLN A 130 1.42 -3.76 -13.45
CA GLN A 130 0.95 -2.68 -14.30
C GLN A 130 -0.44 -2.23 -13.85
N TYR A 131 -0.67 -0.92 -13.92
CA TYR A 131 -1.96 -0.28 -13.77
C TYR A 131 -2.28 0.53 -15.03
N THR A 132 -3.49 0.40 -15.54
CA THR A 132 -3.92 1.03 -16.80
C THR A 132 -5.19 1.84 -16.58
N LEU A 133 -5.17 3.11 -17.00
CA LEU A 133 -6.28 4.05 -16.94
C LEU A 133 -6.65 4.47 -18.37
N ALA A 134 -7.87 4.11 -18.79
CA ALA A 134 -8.43 4.56 -20.06
C ALA A 134 -9.39 5.73 -19.82
N THR A 135 -9.22 6.81 -20.58
CA THR A 135 -10.06 8.00 -20.54
C THR A 135 -10.21 8.60 -21.93
N THR A 136 -11.21 9.43 -22.16
CA THR A 136 -11.39 10.18 -23.41
C THR A 136 -11.24 11.66 -23.12
N ILE A 137 -10.40 12.34 -23.89
CA ILE A 137 -10.12 13.77 -23.74
C ILE A 137 -10.45 14.43 -25.08
N VAL A 138 -11.55 15.18 -25.10
CA VAL A 138 -12.04 15.88 -26.30
C VAL A 138 -11.99 17.39 -26.02
N ALA A 139 -11.38 18.15 -26.92
CA ALA A 139 -11.38 19.61 -26.84
C ALA A 139 -12.81 20.16 -27.03
N LYS A 140 -13.14 21.25 -26.32
CA LYS A 140 -14.50 21.79 -26.22
C LYS A 140 -15.10 22.30 -27.55
N ASP A 141 -14.31 22.46 -28.62
CA ASP A 141 -14.74 23.12 -29.86
C ASP A 141 -15.21 22.16 -30.98
N ARG A 142 -15.84 21.03 -30.62
CA ARG A 142 -16.49 20.13 -31.60
C ARG A 142 -17.96 19.86 -31.23
N ALA A 143 -18.74 20.92 -31.13
CA ALA A 143 -20.20 20.88 -31.17
C ALA A 143 -20.72 21.69 -32.37
#